data_AF-A0A2G9XKF5-F1
#
_entry.id   AF-A0A2G9XKF5-F1
#
_cell.length_a   1.000
_cell.length_b   1.000
_cell.length_c   1.000
_cell.angle_alpha   90.00
_cell.angle_beta   90.00
_cell.angle_gamma   90.00
#
_symmetry.space_group_name_H-M   'P 1'
#
loop_
_entity.id
_entity.type
_entity.pdbx_description
1 polymer ?
#
loop_
_entity_poly.entity_id
_entity_poly.type
_entity_poly.pdbx_seq_one_letter_code
_entity_poly.pdbx_strand_id
1 'polypeptide(L)'
;MEDGIIWWQELPYHISPNIFTIGAFQLRYYGLMYLAAFFVTYALVSHRLKREAFSYSIETIQDFFLWGIAGLIIGARLGYILFYNPGYYLRHPLETVLPFDFSQGMNFVGISGMSY
;
A
#
# COMPACT_ATOMS: atom_id res chain seq x y z
N MET A 1 5.82 25.35 30.77
CA MET A 1 4.80 25.45 29.70
C MET A 1 5.42 25.26 28.33
N GLU A 2 6.62 25.79 28.07
CA GLU A 2 7.33 25.58 26.79
C GLU A 2 7.68 24.11 26.50
N ASP A 3 8.09 23.34 27.51
CA ASP A 3 8.46 21.91 27.32
C ASP A 3 7.33 21.05 26.74
N GLY A 4 6.07 21.32 27.13
CA GLY A 4 4.91 20.59 26.61
C GLY A 4 4.59 20.95 25.16
N ILE A 5 4.88 22.19 24.75
CA ILE A 5 4.69 22.64 23.36
C ILE A 5 5.78 22.04 22.47
N ILE A 6 7.03 22.04 22.93
CA ILE A 6 8.16 21.43 22.21
C ILE A 6 7.94 19.93 22.02
N TRP A 7 7.52 19.21 23.07
CA TRP A 7 7.20 17.79 22.95
C TRP A 7 6.10 17.49 21.92
N TRP A 8 5.07 18.34 21.85
CA TRP A 8 4.02 18.20 20.84
C TRP A 8 4.53 18.48 19.42
N GLN A 9 5.45 19.43 19.26
CA GLN A 9 6.05 19.73 17.96
C GLN A 9 6.96 18.59 17.46
N GLU A 10 7.66 17.91 18.38
CA GLU A 10 8.60 16.84 18.06
C GLU A 10 7.97 15.44 18.02
N LEU A 11 6.66 15.34 18.29
CA LEU A 11 5.97 14.07 18.39
C LEU A 11 6.15 13.14 17.16
N PRO A 12 6.16 13.64 15.90
CA PRO A 12 6.43 12.80 14.73
C PRO A 12 7.79 12.11 14.75
N TYR A 13 8.82 12.73 15.34
CA TYR A 13 10.17 12.14 15.42
C TYR A 13 10.26 11.01 16.44
N HIS A 14 9.33 10.97 17.40
CA HIS A 14 9.24 9.93 18.41
C HIS A 14 8.41 8.72 17.96
N ILE A 15 7.73 8.79 16.81
CA ILE A 15 6.91 7.69 16.28
C ILE A 15 7.69 6.96 15.18
N SER A 16 7.98 5.68 15.42
CA SER A 16 8.46 4.79 14.35
C SER A 16 7.34 4.51 13.33
N PRO A 17 7.58 4.68 12.02
CA PRO A 17 6.60 4.29 11.00
C PRO A 17 6.46 2.77 10.87
N ASN A 18 7.42 2.01 11.40
CA ASN A 18 7.45 0.56 11.39
C ASN A 18 6.86 0.02 12.70
N ILE A 19 5.99 -0.98 12.57
CA ILE A 19 5.42 -1.74 13.67
C ILE A 19 6.44 -2.77 14.15
N PHE A 20 6.97 -3.56 13.22
CA PHE A 20 8.06 -4.48 13.46
C PHE A 20 8.86 -4.71 12.17
N THR A 21 10.09 -5.17 12.34
CA THR A 21 11.02 -5.48 11.25
C THR A 21 11.56 -6.89 11.43
N ILE A 22 11.51 -7.71 10.38
CA ILE A 22 12.10 -9.05 10.33
C ILE A 22 13.03 -9.11 9.12
N GLY A 23 14.34 -8.97 9.37
CA GLY A 23 15.33 -8.90 8.28
C GLY A 23 15.06 -7.73 7.33
N ALA A 24 14.93 -8.02 6.03
CA ALA A 24 14.59 -7.04 5.00
C ALA A 24 13.10 -6.68 4.94
N PHE A 25 12.23 -7.41 5.64
CA PHE A 25 10.79 -7.15 5.66
C PHE A 25 10.42 -6.17 6.78
N GLN A 26 9.74 -5.09 6.42
CA GLN A 26 9.24 -4.09 7.36
C GLN A 26 7.72 -4.00 7.27
N LEU A 27 7.01 -4.21 8.39
CA LEU A 27 5.58 -3.95 8.46
C LEU A 27 5.36 -2.51 8.93
N ARG A 28 4.75 -1.69 8.07
CA ARG A 28 4.48 -0.26 8.32
C ARG A 28 3.03 -0.01 8.69
N TYR A 29 2.79 1.01 9.52
CA TYR A 29 1.43 1.40 9.93
C TYR A 29 0.53 1.75 8.73
N TYR A 30 1.05 2.47 7.73
CA TYR A 30 0.25 2.83 6.56
C TYR A 30 -0.24 1.59 5.79
N GLY A 31 0.59 0.53 5.74
CA GLY A 31 0.21 -0.74 5.09
C GLY A 31 -0.96 -1.40 5.82
N LEU A 32 -0.93 -1.40 7.16
CA LEU A 32 -2.07 -1.86 7.95
C LEU A 32 -3.31 -1.00 7.73
N MET A 33 -3.16 0.32 7.59
CA MET A 33 -4.29 1.20 7.33
C MET A 33 -4.94 0.93 5.96
N TYR A 34 -4.17 0.56 4.94
CA TYR A 34 -4.74 0.08 3.68
C TYR A 34 -5.56 -1.20 3.86
N LEU A 35 -5.02 -2.18 4.60
CA LEU A 35 -5.76 -3.42 4.89
C LEU A 35 -7.05 -3.15 5.68
N ALA A 36 -6.99 -2.27 6.67
CA ALA A 36 -8.16 -1.84 7.43
C ALA A 36 -9.19 -1.16 6.52
N ALA A 37 -8.76 -0.28 5.61
CA ALA A 37 -9.65 0.38 4.65
C ALA A 37 -10.32 -0.62 3.70
N PHE A 38 -9.59 -1.59 3.15
CA PHE A 38 -10.16 -2.65 2.33
C PHE A 38 -11.17 -3.50 3.11
N PHE A 39 -10.83 -3.89 4.34
CA PHE A 39 -11.71 -4.67 5.20
C PHE A 39 -13.00 -3.91 5.52
N VAL A 40 -12.91 -2.65 5.96
CA VAL A 40 -14.09 -1.83 6.29
C VAL A 40 -14.97 -1.63 5.05
N THR A 41 -14.36 -1.34 3.89
CA THR A 41 -15.11 -1.16 2.64
C THR A 41 -15.84 -2.46 2.26
N TYR A 42 -15.15 -3.60 2.31
CA TYR A 42 -15.76 -4.90 2.03
C TYR A 42 -16.91 -5.22 3.01
N ALA A 43 -16.70 -4.98 4.31
CA ALA A 43 -17.72 -5.22 5.34
C ALA A 43 -18.97 -4.35 5.12
N LEU A 44 -18.79 -3.07 4.80
CA LEU A 44 -19.89 -2.13 4.54
C LEU A 44 -20.65 -2.51 3.27
N VAL A 45 -19.96 -2.84 2.17
CA VAL A 45 -20.60 -3.26 0.92
C VAL A 45 -21.36 -4.58 1.13
N SER A 46 -20.75 -5.55 1.81
CA SER A 46 -21.39 -6.83 2.13
C SER A 46 -22.62 -6.65 3.02
N HIS A 47 -22.55 -5.72 3.98
CA HIS A 47 -23.68 -5.39 4.84
C HIS A 47 -24.84 -4.76 4.05
N ARG A 48 -24.53 -3.85 3.11
CA ARG A 48 -25.54 -3.24 2.24
C ARG A 48 -26.20 -4.26 1.30
N LEU A 49 -25.41 -5.13 0.66
CA LEU A 49 -25.95 -6.18 -0.22
C LEU A 49 -26.97 -7.09 0.48
N LYS A 50 -26.80 -7.35 1.78
CA LYS A 50 -27.73 -8.18 2.56
C LYS A 50 -29.02 -7.46 2.95
N ARG A 51 -29.03 -6.12 3.00
CA ARG A 51 -30.16 -5.32 3.49
C ARG A 51 -30.95 -4.65 2.38
N GLU A 52 -30.28 -4.33 1.29
CA GLU A 52 -30.84 -3.66 0.13
C GLU A 52 -31.04 -4.70 -0.98
N ALA A 53 -32.15 -4.63 -1.72
CA ALA A 53 -32.50 -5.61 -2.76
C ALA A 53 -31.68 -5.40 -4.05
N PHE A 54 -30.35 -5.49 -3.94
CA PHE A 54 -29.45 -5.45 -5.09
C PHE A 54 -29.50 -6.77 -5.86
N SER A 55 -29.42 -6.69 -7.20
CA SER A 55 -29.37 -7.87 -8.08
C SER A 55 -27.98 -8.53 -8.14
N TYR A 56 -26.99 -7.97 -7.43
CA TYR A 56 -25.62 -8.47 -7.43
C TYR A 56 -25.43 -9.51 -6.32
N SER A 57 -24.74 -10.59 -6.65
CA SER A 57 -24.34 -11.59 -5.67
C SER A 57 -23.11 -11.12 -4.88
N ILE A 58 -22.89 -11.70 -3.69
CA ILE A 58 -21.72 -11.38 -2.87
C ILE A 58 -20.42 -11.79 -3.58
N GLU A 59 -20.46 -12.87 -4.36
CA GLU A 59 -19.34 -13.39 -5.15
C GLU A 59 -18.92 -12.37 -6.21
N THR A 60 -19.88 -11.73 -6.89
CA THR A 60 -19.59 -10.69 -7.90
C THR A 60 -18.83 -9.50 -7.27
N ILE A 61 -19.21 -9.10 -6.06
CA ILE A 61 -18.53 -8.04 -5.32
C ILE A 61 -17.12 -8.47 -4.89
N GLN A 62 -16.94 -9.72 -4.46
CA GLN A 62 -15.64 -10.26 -4.11
C GLN A 62 -14.70 -10.28 -5.31
N ASP A 63 -15.18 -10.73 -6.47
CA ASP A 63 -14.42 -10.72 -7.72
C ASP A 63 -14.03 -9.29 -8.11
N PHE A 64 -14.97 -8.35 -8.03
CA PHE A 64 -14.69 -6.94 -8.29
C PHE A 64 -13.63 -6.38 -7.33
N PHE A 65 -13.72 -6.68 -6.04
CA PHE A 65 -12.72 -6.27 -5.05
C PHE A 65 -11.33 -6.82 -5.36
N LEU A 66 -11.25 -8.10 -5.72
CA LEU A 66 -10.00 -8.76 -6.06
C LEU A 66 -9.34 -8.10 -7.28
N TRP A 67 -10.10 -7.91 -8.37
CA TRP A 67 -9.62 -7.25 -9.58
C TRP A 67 -9.32 -5.77 -9.35
N GLY A 68 -10.08 -5.09 -8.50
CA GLY A 68 -9.85 -3.70 -8.10
C GLY A 68 -8.52 -3.52 -7.35
N ILE A 69 -8.23 -4.40 -6.38
CA ILE A 69 -6.97 -4.39 -5.64
C ILE A 69 -5.79 -4.71 -6.57
N ALA A 70 -5.94 -5.70 -7.47
CA ALA A 70 -4.92 -6.01 -8.46
C ALA A 70 -4.64 -4.81 -9.39
N GLY A 71 -5.70 -4.16 -9.89
CA GLY A 71 -5.61 -2.96 -10.72
C GLY A 71 -4.96 -1.78 -9.98
N LEU A 72 -5.26 -1.62 -8.69
CA LEU A 72 -4.63 -0.60 -7.84
C LEU A 72 -3.11 -0.82 -7.72
N ILE A 73 -2.68 -2.06 -7.45
CA ILE A 73 -1.25 -2.38 -7.30
C ILE A 73 -0.50 -2.18 -8.62
N ILE A 74 -1.06 -2.68 -9.72
CA ILE A 74 -0.47 -2.54 -11.06
C ILE A 74 -0.44 -1.07 -11.47
N GLY A 75 -1.56 -0.35 -11.28
CA GLY A 75 -1.69 1.06 -11.61
C GLY A 75 -0.72 1.94 -10.82
N ALA A 76 -0.58 1.69 -9.52
CA ALA A 76 0.40 2.38 -8.68
C ALA A 76 1.83 2.16 -9.20
N ARG A 77 2.17 0.92 -9.60
CA ARG A 77 3.50 0.58 -10.12
C ARG A 77 3.78 1.27 -11.44
N LEU A 78 2.86 1.18 -12.39
CA LEU A 78 2.99 1.84 -13.69
C LEU A 78 3.03 3.36 -13.54
N GLY A 79 2.18 3.93 -12.68
CA GLY A 79 2.18 5.35 -12.36
C GLY A 79 3.54 5.81 -11.81
N TYR A 80 4.09 5.08 -10.84
CA TYR A 80 5.42 5.38 -10.31
C TYR A 80 6.49 5.40 -11.41
N ILE A 81 6.51 4.38 -12.26
CA ILE A 81 7.49 4.24 -13.33
C ILE A 81 7.38 5.38 -14.35
N LEU A 82 6.15 5.68 -14.80
CA LEU A 82 5.91 6.67 -15.84
C LEU A 82 6.17 8.09 -15.36
N PHE A 83 5.79 8.42 -14.11
CA PHE A 83 5.84 9.79 -13.61
C PHE A 83 7.10 10.14 -12.81
N TYR A 84 7.75 9.18 -12.16
CA TYR A 84 8.89 9.48 -11.27
C TYR A 84 10.25 9.12 -11.87
N ASN A 85 10.41 7.97 -12.55
CA ASN A 85 11.73 7.57 -13.06
C ASN A 85 11.70 6.73 -14.36
N PRO A 86 11.09 7.23 -15.45
CA PRO A 86 10.92 6.45 -16.67
C PRO A 86 12.26 6.03 -17.30
N GLY A 87 13.28 6.89 -17.25
CA GLY A 87 14.59 6.62 -17.84
C GLY A 87 15.35 5.46 -17.18
N TYR A 88 15.18 5.27 -15.87
CA TYR A 88 15.76 4.14 -15.15
C TYR A 88 15.08 2.82 -15.54
N TYR A 89 13.75 2.78 -15.48
CA TYR A 89 12.98 1.56 -15.75
C TYR A 89 13.02 1.11 -17.21
N LEU A 90 13.26 2.02 -18.16
CA LEU A 90 13.55 1.66 -19.56
C LEU A 90 14.86 0.86 -19.71
N ARG A 91 15.85 1.11 -18.84
CA ARG A 91 17.13 0.37 -18.83
C ARG A 91 17.07 -0.89 -17.96
N HIS A 92 16.13 -0.96 -17.02
CA HIS A 92 15.95 -2.07 -16.08
C HIS A 92 14.51 -2.64 -16.14
N PRO A 93 14.07 -3.23 -17.26
CA PRO A 93 12.68 -3.62 -17.46
C PRO A 93 12.22 -4.73 -16.51
N LEU A 94 13.13 -5.57 -15.99
CA LEU A 94 12.80 -6.61 -15.01
C LEU A 94 12.42 -6.04 -13.64
N GLU A 95 12.99 -4.90 -13.26
CA GLU A 95 12.68 -4.20 -12.00
C GLU A 95 11.31 -3.51 -12.04
N THR A 96 10.72 -3.34 -13.23
CA THR A 96 9.33 -2.88 -13.38
C THR A 96 8.35 -3.84 -12.73
N VAL A 97 8.55 -5.14 -12.95
CA VAL A 97 7.63 -6.22 -12.53
C VAL A 97 8.05 -6.82 -11.20
N LEU A 98 9.36 -6.98 -10.96
CA LEU A 98 9.86 -7.62 -9.77
C LEU A 98 9.91 -6.63 -8.58
N PRO A 99 9.47 -7.05 -7.37
CA PRO A 99 9.56 -6.25 -6.15
C PRO A 99 10.97 -6.25 -5.53
N PHE A 100 11.99 -6.39 -6.37
CA PHE A 100 13.39 -6.46 -5.97
C PHE A 100 14.19 -5.39 -6.70
N ASP A 101 15.07 -4.74 -5.96
CA ASP A 101 16.09 -3.86 -6.51
C ASP A 101 17.39 -4.64 -6.55
N PHE A 102 18.02 -4.67 -7.74
CA PHE A 102 19.26 -5.39 -8.02
C PHE A 102 20.50 -4.48 -8.02
N SER A 103 20.34 -3.17 -7.82
CA SER A 103 21.41 -2.17 -7.90
C SER A 103 22.45 -2.29 -6.78
N GLN A 104 22.07 -2.79 -5.60
CA GLN A 104 22.94 -2.99 -4.43
C GLN A 104 22.84 -4.40 -3.81
N GLY A 105 22.61 -5.43 -4.63
CA GLY A 105 22.34 -6.82 -4.18
C GLY A 105 20.87 -7.23 -4.40
N MET A 106 20.38 -8.30 -3.77
CA MET A 106 18.95 -8.64 -3.80
C MET A 106 18.22 -8.00 -2.61
N ASN A 107 17.74 -6.78 -2.78
CA ASN A 107 16.96 -6.10 -1.75
C ASN A 107 15.47 -6.18 -2.07
N PHE A 108 14.67 -6.71 -1.13
CA PHE A 108 13.21 -6.72 -1.27
C PHE A 108 12.68 -5.31 -1.00
N VAL A 109 12.34 -4.60 -2.07
CA VAL A 109 11.76 -3.24 -1.97
C VAL A 109 10.24 -3.33 -1.86
N GLY A 110 9.63 -4.42 -2.33
CA GLY A 110 8.19 -4.60 -2.28
C GLY A 110 7.46 -3.50 -3.04
N ILE A 111 6.39 -2.99 -2.43
CA ILE A 111 5.63 -1.81 -2.85
C ILE A 111 6.11 -0.54 -2.11
N SER A 112 7.04 -0.69 -1.17
CA SER A 112 7.44 0.35 -0.22
C SER A 112 8.07 1.59 -0.88
N GLY A 113 8.61 1.45 -2.10
CA GLY A 113 9.10 2.57 -2.89
C GLY A 113 8.02 3.38 -3.63
N MET A 114 6.73 3.04 -3.47
CA MET A 114 5.61 3.72 -4.13
C MET A 114 4.88 4.73 -3.23
N SER A 115 5.12 4.70 -1.92
CA SER A 115 4.63 5.71 -0.97
C SER A 115 5.86 6.33 -0.30
N TYR A 116 6.33 7.45 -0.85
CA TYR A 116 7.27 8.31 -0.13
C TYR A 116 6.55 8.98 1.04
#